data_AF-A0A936SGF7-F1
#
_entry.id   AF-A0A936SGF7-F1
#
_cell.length_a   1.000
_cell.length_b   1.000
_cell.length_c   1.000
_cell.angle_alpha   90.00
_cell.angle_beta   90.00
_cell.angle_gamma   90.00
#
_symmetry.space_group_name_H-M   'P 1'
#
loop_
_entity.id
_entity.type
_entity.pdbx_description
1 polymer ?
#
loop_
_entity_poly.entity_id
_entity_poly.type
_entity_poly.pdbx_seq_one_letter_code
_entity_poly.pdbx_strand_id
1 'polypeptide(L)'
;MLNAKTLQERRKAVLDPKTAAQYVRSIKRLTSDADRALKVEIAPVTSKTASPPSGDKHDYMSQAPYFWKNPDTKTGFPYIRRDGERNPEILQYPDHTLMDDMVKTVETLSIGYYFTGKKNMPHEPRRSCGCGSSVQKRK
;
A
#
# COMPACT_ATOMS: atom_id res chain seq x y z
N MET A 1 16.63 -7.42 3.36
CA MET A 1 15.66 -8.54 3.25
C MET A 1 15.41 -9.13 4.63
N LEU A 2 14.20 -9.64 4.90
CA LEU A 2 13.86 -10.30 6.16
C LEU A 2 14.53 -11.68 6.25
N ASN A 3 15.15 -12.00 7.39
CA ASN A 3 15.75 -13.31 7.64
C ASN A 3 14.76 -14.22 8.39
N ALA A 4 14.43 -15.36 7.79
CA ALA A 4 13.44 -16.30 8.34
C ALA A 4 13.82 -16.86 9.72
N LYS A 5 15.09 -17.24 9.92
CA LYS A 5 15.60 -17.76 11.19
C LYS A 5 15.48 -16.70 12.28
N THR A 6 15.94 -15.48 12.00
CA THR A 6 15.83 -14.35 12.94
C THR A 6 14.37 -14.04 13.26
N LEU A 7 13.46 -14.02 12.28
CA LEU A 7 12.04 -13.76 12.52
C LEU A 7 11.41 -14.81 13.44
N GLN A 8 11.73 -16.09 13.24
CA GLN A 8 11.21 -17.18 14.06
C GLN A 8 11.74 -17.09 15.50
N GLU A 9 13.03 -16.79 15.68
CA GLU A 9 13.65 -16.57 17.00
C GLU A 9 13.00 -15.38 17.73
N ARG A 10 12.81 -14.25 17.04
CA ARG A 10 12.16 -13.07 17.62
C ARG A 10 10.71 -13.33 17.97
N ARG A 11 9.97 -14.08 17.15
CA ARG A 11 8.59 -14.47 17.47
C ARG A 11 8.52 -15.32 18.73
N LYS A 12 9.41 -16.31 18.89
CA LYS A 12 9.49 -17.11 20.11
C LYS A 12 9.76 -16.24 21.35
N ALA A 13 10.71 -15.30 21.26
CA ALA A 13 11.02 -14.39 22.36
C ALA A 13 9.86 -13.44 22.70
N VAL A 14 9.13 -12.95 21.69
CA VAL A 14 7.93 -12.13 21.92
C VAL A 14 6.84 -12.90 22.67
N LEU A 15 6.69 -14.20 22.40
CA LEU A 15 5.65 -15.04 22.99
C LEU A 15 6.06 -15.69 24.32
N ASP A 16 7.34 -15.69 24.68
CA ASP A 16 7.84 -16.23 25.95
C ASP A 16 7.68 -15.20 27.09
N PRO A 17 6.93 -15.49 28.16
CA PRO A 17 6.75 -14.59 29.30
C PRO A 17 8.06 -14.08 29.92
N LYS A 18 9.15 -14.87 29.85
CA LYS A 18 10.45 -14.49 30.41
C LYS A 18 11.13 -13.37 29.63
N THR A 19 10.83 -13.23 28.34
CA THR A 19 11.50 -12.27 27.45
C THR A 19 10.55 -11.25 26.82
N ALA A 20 9.24 -11.48 26.87
CA ALA A 20 8.20 -10.62 26.32
C ALA A 20 8.30 -9.15 26.78
N ALA A 21 8.69 -8.92 28.03
CA ALA A 21 8.87 -7.56 28.59
C ALA A 21 9.79 -6.67 27.75
N GLN A 22 10.82 -7.26 27.12
CA GLN A 22 11.78 -6.54 26.28
C GLN A 22 11.16 -6.00 24.98
N TYR A 23 10.05 -6.58 24.53
CA TYR A 23 9.43 -6.28 23.24
C TYR A 23 8.12 -5.51 23.34
N VAL A 24 7.66 -5.19 24.56
CA VAL A 24 6.35 -4.54 24.81
C VAL A 24 6.17 -3.28 23.97
N ARG A 25 7.19 -2.41 23.88
CA ARG A 25 7.13 -1.18 23.09
C ARG A 25 6.92 -1.47 21.60
N SER A 26 7.71 -2.37 21.04
CA SER A 26 7.66 -2.71 19.61
C SER A 26 6.36 -3.41 19.24
N ILE A 27 5.88 -4.34 20.08
CA ILE A 27 4.61 -5.04 19.86
C ILE A 27 3.42 -4.09 20.01
N LYS A 28 3.44 -3.17 20.97
CA LYS A 28 2.41 -2.13 21.08
C LYS A 28 2.39 -1.24 19.85
N ARG A 29 3.56 -0.82 19.34
CA ARG A 29 3.65 -0.03 18.11
C ARG A 29 3.13 -0.80 16.91
N LEU A 30 3.60 -2.03 16.68
CA LEU A 30 3.17 -2.88 15.59
C LEU A 30 1.65 -3.15 15.63
N THR A 31 1.10 -3.38 16.82
CA THR A 31 -0.34 -3.56 17.00
C THR A 31 -1.09 -2.29 16.60
N SER A 32 -0.63 -1.11 17.05
CA SER A 32 -1.25 0.17 16.67
C SER A 32 -1.15 0.44 15.17
N ASP A 33 -0.02 0.10 14.55
CA ASP A 33 0.21 0.27 13.12
C ASP A 33 -0.71 -0.66 12.31
N ALA A 34 -0.86 -1.92 12.74
CA ALA A 34 -1.82 -2.86 12.17
C ALA A 34 -3.27 -2.37 12.35
N ASP A 35 -3.66 -1.89 13.54
CA ASP A 35 -5.01 -1.36 13.80
C ASP A 35 -5.35 -0.14 12.90
N ARG A 36 -4.34 0.66 12.52
CA ARG A 36 -4.51 1.73 11.53
C ARG A 36 -4.60 1.18 10.12
N ALA A 37 -3.75 0.22 9.76
CA ALA A 37 -3.75 -0.43 8.45
C ALA A 37 -5.10 -1.11 8.14
N LEU A 38 -5.80 -1.64 9.15
CA LEU A 38 -7.15 -2.19 9.00
C LEU A 38 -8.20 -1.21 8.49
N LYS A 39 -7.94 0.09 8.65
CA LYS A 39 -8.85 1.17 8.28
C LYS A 39 -8.45 1.85 6.97
N VAL A 40 -7.32 1.44 6.38
CA VAL A 40 -6.87 1.99 5.10
C VAL A 40 -7.74 1.40 3.99
N GLU A 41 -8.36 2.28 3.21
CA GLU A 41 -9.06 1.90 1.99
C GLU A 41 -8.04 1.83 0.85
N ILE A 42 -7.92 0.66 0.24
CA ILE A 42 -7.05 0.46 -0.92
C ILE A 42 -7.86 0.68 -2.18
N ALA A 43 -7.53 1.73 -2.93
CA ALA A 43 -8.14 1.98 -4.22
C ALA A 43 -7.51 1.09 -5.31
N PRO A 44 -8.31 0.51 -6.24
CA PRO A 44 -7.78 -0.25 -7.36
C PRO A 44 -7.15 0.67 -8.41
N VAL A 45 -6.34 0.11 -9.30
CA VAL A 45 -5.77 0.83 -10.47
C VAL A 45 -6.85 1.43 -11.37
N THR A 46 -8.09 0.94 -11.34
CA THR A 46 -9.20 1.49 -12.12
C THR A 46 -9.73 2.81 -11.57
N SER A 47 -9.31 3.22 -10.37
CA SER A 47 -9.71 4.49 -9.74
C SER A 47 -9.03 5.73 -10.33
N LYS A 48 -7.96 5.56 -11.12
CA LYS A 48 -7.25 6.67 -11.77
C LYS A 48 -8.13 7.38 -12.81
N THR A 49 -7.99 8.71 -12.89
CA THR A 49 -8.72 9.54 -13.86
C THR A 49 -8.17 9.40 -15.27
N ALA A 50 -6.84 9.39 -15.43
CA ALA A 50 -6.17 9.25 -16.72
C ALA A 50 -6.34 7.84 -17.31
N SER A 51 -6.51 7.73 -18.63
CA SER A 51 -6.53 6.44 -19.33
C SER A 51 -5.13 6.06 -19.79
N PRO A 52 -4.69 4.81 -19.56
CA PRO A 52 -3.42 4.32 -20.10
C PRO A 52 -3.35 4.37 -21.63
N PRO A 53 -2.15 4.42 -22.23
CA PRO A 53 -1.99 4.43 -23.68
C PRO A 53 -2.62 3.24 -24.42
N SER A 54 -2.79 2.10 -23.74
CA SER A 54 -3.48 0.91 -24.27
C SER A 54 -4.99 1.09 -24.40
N GLY A 55 -5.58 2.07 -23.71
CA GLY A 55 -7.01 2.25 -23.58
C GLY A 55 -7.67 1.43 -22.47
N ASP A 56 -6.97 0.45 -21.86
CA ASP A 56 -7.50 -0.35 -20.75
C ASP A 56 -7.19 0.31 -19.39
N LYS A 57 -8.22 0.54 -18.57
CA LYS A 57 -8.08 1.09 -17.21
C LYS A 57 -7.41 0.12 -16.22
N HIS A 58 -7.44 -1.18 -16.51
CA HIS A 58 -6.78 -2.20 -15.71
C HIS A 58 -5.26 -2.17 -15.84
N ASP A 59 -4.72 -1.52 -16.87
CA ASP A 59 -3.29 -1.36 -17.02
C ASP A 59 -2.74 -0.36 -16.00
N TYR A 60 -1.67 -0.77 -15.33
CA TYR A 60 -0.92 0.09 -14.43
C TYR A 60 -0.21 1.20 -15.23
N MET A 61 -0.34 2.45 -14.77
CA MET A 61 0.33 3.60 -15.40
C MET A 61 0.86 4.58 -14.34
N SER A 62 2.13 4.95 -14.47
CA SER A 62 2.79 5.96 -13.63
C SER A 62 3.73 6.85 -14.43
N GLN A 63 3.94 8.08 -13.96
CA GLN A 63 4.99 8.97 -14.50
C GLN A 63 6.36 8.56 -13.96
N ALA A 64 7.37 8.53 -14.82
CA ALA A 64 8.75 8.32 -14.37
C ALA A 64 9.20 9.48 -13.47
N PRO A 65 9.70 9.23 -12.25
CA PRO A 65 9.88 10.26 -11.22
C PRO A 65 10.90 11.33 -11.61
N TYR A 66 11.90 11.00 -12.42
CA TYR A 66 13.00 11.89 -12.77
C TYR A 66 12.85 12.52 -14.16
N PHE A 67 11.71 12.36 -14.82
CA PHE A 67 11.49 12.90 -16.15
C PHE A 67 10.62 14.16 -16.07
N TRP A 68 11.16 15.25 -16.61
CA TRP A 68 10.58 16.59 -16.57
C TRP A 68 10.33 17.12 -17.97
N LYS A 69 9.36 18.03 -18.13
CA LYS A 69 9.17 18.76 -19.39
C LYS A 69 10.44 19.49 -19.80
N ASN A 70 10.76 19.43 -21.09
CA ASN A 70 11.92 20.08 -21.65
C ASN A 70 11.67 21.60 -21.85
N PRO A 71 12.34 22.48 -21.09
CA PRO A 71 12.16 23.93 -21.21
C PRO A 71 12.63 24.49 -22.55
N ASP A 72 13.48 23.78 -23.29
CA ASP A 72 14.03 24.23 -24.58
C ASP A 72 13.06 23.99 -25.75
N THR A 73 11.86 23.47 -25.47
CA THR A 73 10.85 23.15 -26.47
C THR A 73 9.53 23.84 -26.15
N LYS A 74 8.82 24.33 -27.17
CA LYS A 74 7.52 24.99 -26.98
C LYS A 74 6.47 24.06 -26.36
N THR A 75 6.57 22.76 -26.62
CA THR A 75 5.62 21.74 -26.17
C THR A 75 6.00 21.10 -24.84
N GLY A 76 7.25 21.28 -24.37
CA GLY A 76 7.78 20.57 -23.21
C GLY A 76 8.21 19.12 -23.48
N PHE A 77 8.24 18.69 -24.75
CA PHE A 77 8.55 17.31 -25.16
C PHE A 77 9.75 17.24 -26.14
N PRO A 78 10.51 16.14 -26.15
CA PRO A 78 10.40 14.99 -25.24
C PRO A 78 10.84 15.36 -23.82
N TYR A 79 10.35 14.62 -22.82
CA TYR A 79 10.79 14.84 -21.43
C TYR A 79 12.29 14.58 -21.30
N ILE A 80 12.95 15.30 -20.41
CA ILE A 80 14.37 15.16 -20.08
C ILE A 80 14.56 14.58 -18.68
N ARG A 81 15.62 13.79 -18.49
CA ARG A 81 15.94 13.19 -17.19
C ARG A 81 16.70 14.20 -16.32
N ARG A 82 16.20 14.44 -15.11
CA ARG A 82 16.88 15.19 -14.03
C ARG A 82 17.02 14.26 -12.82
N ASP A 83 18.19 13.66 -12.69
CA ASP A 83 18.43 12.66 -11.65
C ASP A 83 18.35 13.27 -10.25
N GLY A 84 17.75 12.57 -9.29
CA GLY A 84 17.53 13.07 -7.93
C GLY A 84 16.40 14.10 -7.78
N GLU A 85 15.92 14.71 -8.85
CA GLU A 85 14.82 15.69 -8.82
C GLU A 85 13.47 15.04 -9.17
N ARG A 86 12.59 14.84 -8.18
CA ARG A 86 11.29 14.19 -8.40
C ARG A 86 10.26 15.15 -9.01
N ASN A 87 9.76 14.85 -10.20
CA ASN A 87 8.68 15.57 -10.87
C ASN A 87 7.35 15.38 -10.11
N PRO A 88 6.70 16.47 -9.62
CA PRO A 88 5.42 16.37 -8.93
C PRO A 88 4.26 15.90 -9.83
N GLU A 89 4.40 15.94 -11.16
CA GLU A 89 3.40 15.39 -12.10
C GLU A 89 3.14 13.90 -11.87
N ILE A 90 4.04 13.18 -11.20
CA ILE A 90 3.80 11.79 -10.77
C ILE A 90 2.55 11.62 -9.90
N LEU A 91 2.14 12.66 -9.17
CA LEU A 91 0.91 12.63 -8.37
C LEU A 91 -0.36 12.66 -9.22
N GLN A 92 -0.28 13.06 -10.50
CA GLN A 92 -1.41 12.98 -11.43
C GLN A 92 -1.67 11.54 -11.92
N TYR A 93 -0.69 10.65 -11.74
CA TYR A 93 -0.73 9.24 -12.12
C TYR A 93 -0.53 8.37 -10.87
N PRO A 94 -1.58 8.19 -10.06
CA PRO A 94 -1.46 7.78 -8.67
C PRO A 94 -1.18 6.29 -8.49
N ASP A 95 -1.21 5.46 -9.54
CA ASP A 95 -1.09 4.01 -9.42
C ASP A 95 0.15 3.59 -8.61
N HIS A 96 1.26 4.32 -8.72
CA HIS A 96 2.46 4.08 -7.93
C HIS A 96 2.23 4.26 -6.42
N THR A 97 1.51 5.32 -6.02
CA THR A 97 1.16 5.57 -4.62
C THR A 97 0.12 4.56 -4.13
N LEU A 98 -0.89 4.23 -4.96
CA LEU A 98 -1.90 3.23 -4.63
C LEU A 98 -1.27 1.84 -4.40
N MET A 99 -0.31 1.47 -5.25
CA MET A 99 0.46 0.24 -5.10
C MET A 99 1.32 0.27 -3.82
N ASP A 100 2.04 1.37 -3.57
CA ASP A 100 2.83 1.55 -2.35
C ASP A 100 1.96 1.40 -1.08
N ASP A 101 0.78 2.00 -1.07
CA ASP A 101 -0.14 1.95 0.07
C ASP A 101 -0.70 0.54 0.29
N MET A 102 -1.05 -0.16 -0.79
CA MET A 102 -1.44 -1.57 -0.73
C MET A 102 -0.32 -2.44 -0.15
N VAL A 103 0.90 -2.31 -0.70
CA VAL A 103 2.06 -3.11 -0.26
C VAL A 103 2.35 -2.86 1.22
N LYS A 104 2.43 -1.60 1.65
CA LYS A 104 2.66 -1.24 3.07
C LYS A 104 1.56 -1.78 3.99
N THR A 105 0.31 -1.73 3.54
CA THR A 105 -0.84 -2.21 4.31
C THR A 105 -0.76 -3.73 4.49
N VAL A 106 -0.54 -4.48 3.41
CA VAL A 106 -0.40 -5.94 3.46
C VAL A 106 0.81 -6.35 4.29
N GLU A 107 1.95 -5.68 4.14
CA GLU A 107 3.16 -5.94 4.93
C GLU A 107 2.90 -5.72 6.42
N THR A 108 2.32 -4.58 6.79
CA THR A 108 2.02 -4.24 8.18
C THR A 108 1.05 -5.24 8.82
N LEU A 109 -0.03 -5.61 8.11
CA LEU A 109 -1.00 -6.59 8.59
C LEU A 109 -0.37 -7.98 8.74
N SER A 110 0.44 -8.39 7.77
CA SER A 110 1.09 -9.71 7.77
C SER A 110 2.08 -9.84 8.93
N ILE A 111 2.92 -8.83 9.16
CA ILE A 111 3.87 -8.80 10.28
C ILE A 111 3.12 -8.71 11.62
N GLY A 112 2.08 -7.87 11.70
CA GLY A 112 1.20 -7.76 12.87
C GLY A 112 0.58 -9.09 13.25
N TYR A 113 0.01 -9.80 12.28
CA TYR A 113 -0.57 -11.13 12.48
C TYR A 113 0.50 -12.14 12.94
N TYR A 114 1.66 -12.15 12.28
CA TYR A 114 2.73 -13.09 12.59
C TYR A 114 3.22 -12.99 14.04
N PHE A 115 3.39 -11.78 14.58
CA PHE A 115 3.90 -11.58 15.94
C PHE A 115 2.83 -11.61 17.04
N THR A 116 1.57 -11.27 16.73
CA THR A 116 0.52 -11.15 17.76
C THR A 116 -0.49 -12.29 17.76
N GLY A 117 -0.62 -13.04 16.65
CA GLY A 117 -1.62 -14.10 16.51
C GLY A 117 -3.08 -13.63 16.58
N LYS A 118 -3.33 -12.31 16.55
CA LYS A 118 -4.68 -11.74 16.61
C LYS A 118 -5.42 -12.06 15.30
N LYS A 119 -6.34 -13.02 15.36
CA LYS A 119 -7.18 -13.46 14.22
C LYS A 119 -8.05 -12.36 13.60
N ASN A 120 -8.27 -11.26 14.33
CA ASN A 120 -9.04 -10.10 13.83
C ASN A 120 -8.23 -9.20 12.88
N MET A 121 -6.96 -9.54 12.61
CA MET A 121 -6.20 -8.95 11.51
C MET A 121 -6.54 -9.78 10.26
N PRO A 122 -7.37 -9.27 9.33
CA PRO A 122 -7.77 -10.01 8.15
C PRO A 122 -6.53 -10.31 7.31
N HIS A 123 -6.47 -11.54 6.80
CA HIS A 123 -5.49 -11.98 5.82
C HIS A 123 -5.71 -11.38 4.42
N GLU A 124 -6.80 -10.63 4.22
CA GLU A 124 -7.21 -10.07 2.93
C GLU A 124 -7.74 -8.62 3.12
N PRO A 125 -7.31 -7.64 2.31
CA PRO A 125 -7.88 -6.30 2.33
C PRO A 125 -9.40 -6.39 2.11
N ARG A 126 -10.20 -5.70 2.94
CA ARG A 126 -11.66 -5.68 2.74
C ARG A 126 -11.93 -5.09 1.36
N ARG A 127 -12.43 -5.91 0.44
CA ARG A 127 -12.86 -5.46 -0.88
C ARG A 127 -13.99 -4.45 -0.69
N SER A 128 -13.76 -3.19 -1.01
CA SER A 128 -14.81 -2.18 -1.19
C SER A 128 -15.54 -2.42 -2.51
N CYS A 129 -16.00 -3.65 -2.76
CA CYS A 129 -16.93 -3.90 -3.85
C CYS A 129 -18.32 -3.51 -3.37
N GLY A 130 -18.69 -2.24 -3.56
CA GLY A 130 -20.04 -1.74 -3.38
C GLY A 130 -20.99 -2.37 -4.38
N CYS A 131 -21.53 -3.54 -4.03
CA CYS A 131 -22.70 -4.11 -4.69
C CYS A 131 -23.91 -3.84 -3.79
N GLY A 132 -24.42 -2.61 -3.83
CA GLY A 132 -25.67 -2.23 -3.18
C GLY A 132 -26.84 -2.88 -3.91
N SER A 133 -27.34 -3.97 -3.35
CA SER A 133 -28.63 -4.54 -3.73
C SER A 133 -29.75 -3.62 -3.23
N SER A 134 -30.51 -3.02 -4.15
CA SER A 134 -31.80 -2.38 -3.84
C SER A 134 -32.88 -2.91 -4.78
N VAL A 135 -33.32 -4.14 -4.51
CA VAL A 135 -34.64 -4.62 -4.95
C VAL A 135 -35.66 -4.04 -3.98
N GLN A 136 -36.28 -2.92 -4.34
CA GLN A 136 -37.44 -2.40 -3.63
C GLN A 136 -38.70 -3.01 -4.25
N LYS A 137 -39.18 -4.13 -3.70
CA LYS A 137 -40.60 -4.52 -3.80
C LYS A 137 -41.41 -3.55 -2.95
N ARG A 138 -42.38 -2.83 -3.51
CA ARG A 138 -43.61 -2.43 -2.81
C ARG A 138 -44.81 -2.46 -3.77
N LYS A 139 -45.94 -2.79 -3.15
CA LYS A 139 -47.26 -3.16 -3.67
C LYS A 139 -47.92 -2.10 -4.55
#